data_AF-A0A250G0N4-F1
#
_entry.id   AF-A0A250G0N4-F1
#
_cell.length_a   1.000
_cell.length_b   1.000
_cell.length_c   1.000
_cell.angle_alpha   90.00
_cell.angle_beta   90.00
_cell.angle_gamma   90.00
#
_symmetry.space_group_name_H-M   'P 1'
#
loop_
_entity.id
_entity.type
_entity.pdbx_description
1 polymer ?
#
loop_
_entity_poly.entity_id
_entity_poly.type
_entity_poly.pdbx_seq_one_letter_code
_entity_poly.pdbx_strand_id
1 'polypeptide(L)'
;MFSQPKWHLGSWAYEWNANGSLKSVKKTSGQTISFEYDALGRRTKKFVKDKTIHYIWSGNVLLHEIFDNGNEQKTATYVYEQGSFVPSAKLIDGESFSIVSDYIGRPIQVYDQNGKKVWSAEYDIYGKLINLQGDKAFIPFRQLGQYEDVETGLYYNRFRYYDPNSGLYISQDPIGLFGNNPNIYAYVFDSNTEVDVLGLIILKNPKIRNNTKIFGKGQNTGLGHAQVMENLAEQLADTGKYKEIYLNRSWNTAIHTSTGVKGNISDLRPDLILIDKNDKFYSIEVASKTDDLVSLNVRNINVLSQLGQSKNHYGHIKYGDYDALGKIKNKKGIKHLH
;
A
#
# COMPACT_ATOMS: atom_id res chain seq x y z
N MET A 1 31.49 16.41 -21.37
CA MET A 1 30.08 16.08 -21.67
C MET A 1 30.02 14.63 -22.12
N PHE A 2 29.45 13.73 -21.32
CA PHE A 2 29.13 12.39 -21.82
C PHE A 2 27.88 12.52 -22.69
N SER A 3 27.97 12.14 -23.97
CA SER A 3 26.79 12.10 -24.83
C SER A 3 25.83 11.04 -24.31
N GLN A 4 24.57 11.41 -24.10
CA GLN A 4 23.50 10.44 -23.82
C GLN A 4 23.53 9.36 -24.92
N PRO A 5 23.48 8.07 -24.56
CA PRO A 5 23.46 7.01 -25.55
C PRO A 5 22.27 7.23 -26.50
N LYS A 6 22.54 7.30 -27.80
CA LYS A 6 21.49 7.43 -28.80
C LYS A 6 20.71 6.12 -28.86
N TRP A 7 19.38 6.21 -28.90
CA TRP A 7 18.54 5.05 -29.15
C TRP A 7 18.78 4.52 -30.57
N HIS A 8 18.76 3.19 -30.72
CA HIS A 8 18.85 2.49 -31.99
C HIS A 8 17.69 1.50 -32.16
N LEU A 9 17.35 1.15 -33.41
CA LEU A 9 16.34 0.13 -33.70
C LEU A 9 16.76 -1.19 -33.04
N GLY A 10 15.82 -1.85 -32.36
CA GLY A 10 16.11 -3.04 -31.54
C GLY A 10 16.45 -2.75 -30.07
N SER A 11 16.62 -1.48 -29.67
CA SER A 11 16.82 -1.09 -28.26
C SER A 11 15.53 -0.59 -27.60
N TRP A 12 15.48 -0.67 -26.28
CA TRP A 12 14.53 0.10 -25.47
C TRP A 12 15.18 1.42 -25.04
N ALA A 13 14.42 2.52 -25.01
CA ALA A 13 14.84 3.75 -24.34
C ALA A 13 13.75 4.25 -23.40
N TYR A 14 14.20 4.82 -22.28
CA TYR A 14 13.36 5.37 -21.22
C TYR A 14 13.78 6.82 -21.00
N GLU A 15 12.82 7.74 -21.08
CA GLU A 15 13.05 9.15 -20.76
C GLU A 15 12.32 9.50 -19.47
N TRP A 16 12.97 10.31 -18.64
CA TRP A 16 12.44 10.69 -17.32
C TRP A 16 12.24 12.20 -17.25
N ASN A 17 11.20 12.62 -16.53
CA ASN A 17 11.00 14.01 -16.15
C ASN A 17 11.99 14.40 -15.03
N ALA A 18 12.22 15.70 -14.84
CA ALA A 18 13.10 16.22 -13.79
C ALA A 18 12.68 15.80 -12.36
N ASN A 19 11.38 15.53 -12.15
CA ASN A 19 10.85 15.04 -10.88
C ASN A 19 10.97 13.51 -10.69
N GLY A 20 11.62 12.80 -11.62
CA GLY A 20 11.83 11.36 -11.56
C GLY A 20 10.67 10.49 -12.08
N SER A 21 9.57 11.08 -12.57
CA SER A 21 8.49 10.32 -13.22
C SER A 21 8.88 9.89 -14.65
N LEU A 22 8.43 8.72 -15.10
CA LEU A 22 8.73 8.21 -16.44
C LEU A 22 7.97 9.04 -17.48
N LYS A 23 8.69 9.76 -18.33
CA LYS A 23 8.12 10.63 -19.36
C LYS A 23 7.69 9.82 -20.58
N SER A 24 8.56 8.93 -21.07
CA SER A 24 8.27 8.13 -22.25
C SER A 24 9.07 6.82 -22.28
N VAL A 25 8.55 5.86 -23.04
CA VAL A 25 9.20 4.61 -23.39
C VAL A 25 9.21 4.49 -24.90
N LYS A 26 10.40 4.33 -25.49
CA LYS A 26 10.58 3.98 -26.89
C LYS A 26 10.91 2.50 -27.01
N LYS A 27 10.00 1.76 -27.63
CA LYS A 27 10.12 0.30 -27.84
C LYS A 27 11.17 -0.02 -28.90
N THR A 28 11.58 -1.29 -28.96
CA THR A 28 12.48 -1.83 -29.99
C THR A 28 11.97 -1.63 -31.41
N SER A 29 10.65 -1.55 -31.59
CA SER A 29 9.96 -1.28 -32.85
C SER A 29 9.99 0.20 -33.27
N GLY A 30 10.48 1.10 -32.40
CA GLY A 30 10.46 2.55 -32.60
C GLY A 30 9.17 3.23 -32.15
N GLN A 31 8.14 2.48 -31.76
CA GLN A 31 6.91 3.04 -31.17
C GLN A 31 7.23 3.72 -29.82
N THR A 32 6.76 4.94 -29.66
CA THR A 32 6.86 5.69 -28.39
C THR A 32 5.53 5.67 -27.65
N ILE A 33 5.60 5.44 -26.33
CA ILE A 33 4.51 5.60 -25.37
C ILE A 33 4.92 6.72 -24.43
N SER A 34 4.06 7.71 -24.23
CA SER A 34 4.36 8.89 -23.40
C SER A 34 3.33 9.06 -22.30
N PHE A 35 3.73 9.69 -21.19
CA PHE A 35 2.89 9.85 -20.01
C PHE A 35 2.89 11.30 -19.49
N GLU A 36 1.75 11.72 -18.97
CA GLU A 36 1.58 12.99 -18.24
C GLU A 36 1.16 12.72 -16.80
N TYR A 37 1.50 13.65 -15.89
CA TYR A 37 1.25 13.53 -14.46
C TYR A 37 0.71 14.84 -13.88
N ASP A 38 -0.04 14.74 -12.79
CA ASP A 38 -0.39 15.90 -11.97
C ASP A 38 0.70 16.25 -10.94
N ALA A 39 0.51 17.35 -10.21
CA ALA A 39 1.44 17.82 -9.19
C ALA A 39 1.61 16.85 -7.99
N LEU A 40 0.70 15.87 -7.83
CA LEU A 40 0.77 14.83 -6.80
C LEU A 40 1.46 13.55 -7.32
N GLY A 41 1.98 13.57 -8.55
CA GLY A 41 2.66 12.44 -9.18
C GLY A 41 1.73 11.34 -9.68
N ARG A 42 0.42 11.61 -9.81
CA ARG A 42 -0.53 10.65 -10.39
C ARG A 42 -0.52 10.80 -11.91
N ARG A 43 -0.43 9.68 -12.62
CA ARG A 43 -0.51 9.69 -14.09
C ARG A 43 -1.88 10.17 -14.52
N THR A 44 -1.96 11.22 -15.33
CA THR A 44 -3.22 11.79 -15.84
C THR A 44 -3.50 11.39 -17.27
N LYS A 45 -2.46 11.12 -18.08
CA LYS A 45 -2.62 10.62 -19.45
C LYS A 45 -1.54 9.60 -19.85
N LYS A 46 -1.90 8.75 -20.80
CA LYS A 46 -0.99 7.89 -21.58
C LYS A 46 -1.29 8.06 -23.06
N PHE A 47 -0.27 8.28 -23.86
CA PHE A 47 -0.36 8.41 -25.31
C PHE A 47 0.24 7.17 -25.98
N VAL A 48 -0.53 6.54 -26.86
CA VAL A 48 -0.13 5.34 -27.62
C VAL A 48 -0.56 5.52 -29.07
N LYS A 49 0.39 5.88 -29.95
CA LYS A 49 0.08 6.27 -31.35
C LYS A 49 -1.00 7.36 -31.34
N ASP A 50 -2.16 7.08 -31.94
CA ASP A 50 -3.29 8.01 -32.08
C ASP A 50 -4.34 7.85 -30.97
N LYS A 51 -4.04 7.03 -29.94
CA LYS A 51 -4.92 6.79 -28.80
C LYS A 51 -4.42 7.52 -27.57
N THR A 52 -5.33 8.14 -26.85
CA THR A 52 -5.07 8.75 -25.55
C THR A 52 -5.90 8.03 -24.49
N ILE A 53 -5.30 7.70 -23.36
CA ILE A 53 -6.02 7.20 -22.18
C ILE A 53 -5.90 8.26 -21.11
N HIS A 54 -7.03 8.78 -20.63
CA HIS A 54 -7.09 9.68 -19.49
C HIS A 54 -7.37 8.89 -18.22
N TYR A 55 -6.68 9.25 -17.14
CA TYR A 55 -6.82 8.61 -15.84
C TYR A 55 -7.37 9.61 -14.82
N ILE A 56 -8.51 9.28 -14.24
CA ILE A 56 -9.16 10.07 -13.18
C ILE A 56 -9.00 9.33 -11.86
N TRP A 57 -8.65 10.04 -10.79
CA TRP A 57 -8.26 9.44 -9.52
C TRP A 57 -9.20 9.81 -8.39
N SER A 58 -9.49 8.84 -7.51
CA SER A 58 -10.08 9.08 -6.19
C SER A 58 -8.99 8.84 -5.14
N GLY A 59 -8.45 9.93 -4.58
CA GLY A 59 -7.25 9.85 -3.74
C GLY A 59 -6.08 9.20 -4.48
N ASN A 60 -5.73 7.97 -4.07
CA ASN A 60 -4.63 7.17 -4.63
C ASN A 60 -5.06 5.97 -5.48
N VAL A 61 -6.37 5.73 -5.66
CA VAL A 61 -6.91 4.67 -6.52
C VAL A 61 -7.47 5.23 -7.82
N LEU A 62 -7.43 4.42 -8.88
CA LEU A 62 -7.87 4.81 -10.21
C LEU A 62 -9.40 4.75 -10.29
N LEU A 63 -10.07 5.89 -10.45
CA LEU A 63 -11.52 5.94 -10.54
C LEU A 63 -12.00 5.66 -11.97
N HIS A 64 -11.44 6.36 -12.96
CA HIS A 64 -11.84 6.19 -14.36
C HIS A 64 -10.65 6.06 -15.30
N GLU A 65 -10.83 5.22 -16.32
CA GLU A 65 -10.07 5.28 -17.57
C GLU A 65 -10.99 5.76 -18.68
N ILE A 66 -10.59 6.82 -19.36
CA ILE A 66 -11.29 7.32 -20.54
C ILE A 66 -10.41 7.03 -21.74
N PHE A 67 -10.82 6.06 -22.55
CA PHE A 67 -10.17 5.67 -23.79
C PHE A 67 -10.67 6.58 -24.90
N ASP A 68 -9.79 7.42 -25.44
CA ASP A 68 -10.07 8.36 -26.51
C ASP A 68 -9.25 7.99 -27.75
N ASN A 69 -9.93 7.76 -28.87
CA ASN A 69 -9.31 7.50 -30.18
C ASN A 69 -9.55 8.61 -31.21
N GLY A 70 -10.05 9.77 -30.78
CA GLY A 70 -10.41 10.92 -31.60
C GLY A 70 -11.84 10.88 -32.17
N ASN A 71 -12.46 9.71 -32.27
CA ASN A 71 -13.83 9.55 -32.82
C ASN A 71 -14.83 9.10 -31.75
N GLU A 72 -14.38 8.32 -30.78
CA GLU A 72 -15.20 7.73 -29.73
C GLU A 72 -14.45 7.82 -28.39
N GLN A 73 -15.21 8.05 -27.33
CA GLN A 73 -14.74 7.94 -25.96
C GLN A 73 -15.48 6.84 -25.22
N LYS A 74 -14.72 5.95 -24.57
CA LYS A 74 -15.26 4.92 -23.68
C LYS A 74 -14.72 5.11 -22.28
N THR A 75 -15.58 4.97 -21.28
CA THR A 75 -15.19 5.13 -19.88
C THR A 75 -15.32 3.81 -19.13
N ALA A 76 -14.19 3.31 -18.61
CA ALA A 76 -14.19 2.30 -17.57
C ALA A 76 -14.18 2.99 -16.21
N THR A 77 -15.04 2.54 -15.30
CA THR A 77 -15.05 2.96 -13.89
C THR A 77 -14.68 1.77 -13.01
N TYR A 78 -13.78 1.97 -12.06
CA TYR A 78 -13.40 0.95 -11.10
C TYR A 78 -13.97 1.25 -9.71
N VAL A 79 -14.52 0.22 -9.09
CA VAL A 79 -14.99 0.25 -7.70
C VAL A 79 -14.00 -0.52 -6.84
N TYR A 80 -13.72 -0.01 -5.65
CA TYR A 80 -12.78 -0.60 -4.70
C TYR A 80 -13.49 -0.92 -3.39
N GLU A 81 -12.93 -1.87 -2.64
CA GLU A 81 -13.27 -2.00 -1.23
C GLU A 81 -13.02 -0.69 -0.48
N GLN A 82 -13.84 -0.40 0.53
CA GLN A 82 -13.78 0.88 1.24
C GLN A 82 -12.41 1.07 1.91
N GLY A 83 -11.74 2.19 1.59
CA GLY A 83 -10.43 2.55 2.16
C GLY A 83 -9.27 1.65 1.72
N SER A 84 -9.44 0.90 0.63
CA SER A 84 -8.53 -0.15 0.17
C SER A 84 -8.06 0.10 -1.28
N PHE A 85 -7.01 -0.62 -1.69
CA PHE A 85 -6.53 -0.67 -3.08
C PHE A 85 -7.06 -1.90 -3.84
N VAL A 86 -7.87 -2.72 -3.20
CA VAL A 86 -8.46 -3.94 -3.78
C VAL A 86 -9.64 -3.58 -4.66
N PRO A 87 -9.56 -3.81 -5.98
CA PRO A 87 -10.67 -3.55 -6.89
C PRO A 87 -11.75 -4.65 -6.71
N SER A 88 -13.01 -4.23 -6.66
CA SER A 88 -14.17 -5.12 -6.47
C SER A 88 -15.10 -5.15 -7.69
N ALA A 89 -15.10 -4.12 -8.53
CA ALA A 89 -15.87 -4.12 -9.76
C ALA A 89 -15.28 -3.24 -10.87
N LYS A 90 -15.66 -3.54 -12.11
CA LYS A 90 -15.46 -2.70 -13.28
C LYS A 90 -16.81 -2.42 -13.93
N LEU A 91 -17.08 -1.16 -14.25
CA LEU A 91 -18.25 -0.71 -15.01
C LEU A 91 -17.77 -0.13 -16.33
N ILE A 92 -18.26 -0.64 -17.46
CA ILE A 92 -17.89 -0.16 -18.79
C ILE A 92 -19.00 -0.48 -19.79
N ASP A 93 -19.29 0.44 -20.71
CA ASP A 93 -20.30 0.26 -21.78
C ASP A 93 -21.69 -0.18 -21.26
N GLY A 94 -22.08 0.27 -20.07
CA GLY A 94 -23.35 -0.10 -19.43
C GLY A 94 -23.36 -1.47 -18.76
N GLU A 95 -22.27 -2.22 -18.82
CA GLU A 95 -22.12 -3.52 -18.17
C GLU A 95 -21.38 -3.40 -16.83
N SER A 96 -21.69 -4.31 -15.91
CA SER A 96 -21.03 -4.44 -14.62
C SER A 96 -20.35 -5.79 -14.46
N PHE A 97 -19.10 -5.76 -13.99
CA PHE A 97 -18.28 -6.94 -13.77
C PHE A 97 -17.82 -7.01 -12.32
N SER A 98 -18.02 -8.16 -11.67
CA SER A 98 -17.51 -8.42 -10.32
C SER A 98 -16.10 -8.98 -10.38
N ILE A 99 -15.18 -8.37 -9.63
CA ILE A 99 -13.78 -8.77 -9.55
C ILE A 99 -13.58 -9.54 -8.24
N VAL A 100 -13.08 -10.76 -8.33
CA VAL A 100 -12.70 -11.59 -7.18
C VAL A 100 -11.19 -11.54 -7.05
N SER A 101 -10.72 -11.21 -5.84
CA SER A 101 -9.31 -11.03 -5.53
C SER A 101 -8.79 -12.14 -4.59
N ASP A 102 -7.48 -12.38 -4.61
CA ASP A 102 -6.84 -13.30 -3.68
C ASP A 102 -6.63 -12.69 -2.29
N TYR A 103 -5.95 -13.45 -1.41
CA TYR A 103 -5.74 -13.09 -0.01
C TYR A 103 -4.92 -11.81 0.23
N ILE A 104 -4.13 -11.36 -0.76
CA ILE A 104 -3.44 -10.06 -0.67
C ILE A 104 -4.18 -8.97 -1.44
N GLY A 105 -5.17 -9.31 -2.26
CA GLY A 105 -6.05 -8.40 -2.98
C GLY A 105 -5.76 -8.27 -4.48
N ARG A 106 -5.05 -9.22 -5.08
CA ARG A 106 -4.81 -9.27 -6.54
C ARG A 106 -6.02 -9.87 -7.26
N PRO A 107 -6.49 -9.29 -8.38
CA PRO A 107 -7.58 -9.89 -9.15
C PRO A 107 -7.24 -11.28 -9.69
N ILE A 108 -8.00 -12.30 -9.34
CA ILE A 108 -7.81 -13.67 -9.85
C ILE A 108 -8.93 -14.11 -10.79
N GLN A 109 -10.13 -13.54 -10.67
CA GLN A 109 -11.28 -13.88 -11.51
C GLN A 109 -12.20 -12.67 -11.72
N VAL A 110 -12.93 -12.66 -12.83
CA VAL A 110 -13.98 -11.68 -13.11
C VAL A 110 -15.20 -12.37 -13.67
N TYR A 111 -16.35 -11.95 -13.19
CA TYR A 111 -17.66 -12.45 -13.60
C TYR A 111 -18.50 -11.32 -14.19
N ASP A 112 -19.22 -11.62 -15.27
CA ASP A 112 -20.23 -10.71 -15.81
C ASP A 112 -21.52 -10.71 -14.97
N GLN A 113 -22.47 -9.86 -15.34
CA GLN A 113 -23.79 -9.72 -14.70
C GLN A 113 -24.63 -11.01 -14.65
N ASN A 114 -24.34 -12.00 -15.48
CA ASN A 114 -25.02 -13.30 -15.51
C ASN A 114 -24.27 -14.36 -14.69
N GLY A 115 -23.18 -14.00 -14.01
CA GLY A 115 -22.34 -14.92 -13.26
C GLY A 115 -21.43 -15.79 -14.14
N LYS A 116 -21.23 -15.44 -15.41
CA LYS A 116 -20.28 -16.14 -16.28
C LYS A 116 -18.88 -15.57 -16.06
N LYS A 117 -17.90 -16.46 -15.87
CA LYS A 117 -16.49 -16.08 -15.76
C LYS A 117 -15.96 -15.60 -17.11
N VAL A 118 -15.54 -14.33 -17.19
CA VAL A 118 -15.06 -13.69 -18.42
C VAL A 118 -13.55 -13.45 -18.43
N TRP A 119 -12.92 -13.48 -17.24
CA TRP A 119 -11.49 -13.33 -17.09
C TRP A 119 -11.01 -14.14 -15.88
N SER A 120 -9.83 -14.73 -15.96
CA SER A 120 -9.13 -15.30 -14.79
C SER A 120 -7.65 -15.43 -15.06
N ALA A 121 -6.83 -15.33 -14.02
CA ALA A 121 -5.40 -15.54 -14.13
C ALA A 121 -4.81 -16.05 -12.81
N GLU A 122 -3.62 -16.62 -12.92
CA GLU A 122 -2.72 -16.90 -11.81
C GLU A 122 -1.51 -15.96 -11.91
N TYR A 123 -0.69 -15.92 -10.86
CA TYR A 123 0.46 -15.04 -10.75
C TYR A 123 1.72 -15.84 -10.45
N ASP A 124 2.83 -15.49 -11.10
CA ASP A 124 4.15 -15.91 -10.64
C ASP A 124 4.60 -15.10 -9.40
N ILE A 125 5.78 -15.43 -8.88
CA ILE A 125 6.36 -14.79 -7.69
C ILE A 125 6.62 -13.28 -7.84
N TYR A 126 6.77 -12.81 -9.09
CA TYR A 126 6.99 -11.41 -9.43
C TYR A 126 5.70 -10.69 -9.85
N GLY A 127 4.54 -11.36 -9.77
CA GLY A 127 3.25 -10.77 -10.11
C GLY A 127 2.96 -10.75 -11.61
N LYS A 128 3.70 -11.50 -12.42
CA LYS A 128 3.38 -11.70 -13.84
C LYS A 128 2.20 -12.65 -13.97
N LEU A 129 1.26 -12.33 -14.86
CA LEU A 129 0.14 -13.21 -15.15
C LEU A 129 0.61 -14.49 -15.84
N ILE A 130 0.14 -15.63 -15.32
CA ILE A 130 0.24 -16.96 -15.93
C ILE A 130 -1.17 -17.58 -15.99
N ASN A 131 -1.36 -18.58 -16.86
CA ASN A 131 -2.67 -19.26 -17.03
C ASN A 131 -3.86 -18.31 -17.28
N LEU A 132 -3.61 -17.20 -17.99
CA LEU A 132 -4.61 -16.18 -18.29
C LEU A 132 -5.71 -16.71 -19.22
N GLN A 133 -6.96 -16.48 -18.85
CA GLN A 133 -8.17 -16.64 -19.66
C GLN A 133 -8.82 -15.26 -19.84
N GLY A 134 -9.20 -14.91 -21.07
CA GLY A 134 -9.78 -13.59 -21.41
C GLY A 134 -8.74 -12.59 -21.92
N ASP A 135 -9.18 -11.35 -22.17
CA ASP A 135 -8.28 -10.27 -22.63
C ASP A 135 -7.41 -9.75 -21.48
N LYS A 136 -6.09 -9.74 -21.68
CA LYS A 136 -5.10 -9.26 -20.72
C LYS A 136 -5.32 -7.79 -20.31
N ALA A 137 -5.77 -6.95 -21.23
CA ALA A 137 -6.02 -5.54 -20.98
C ALA A 137 -7.35 -5.29 -20.25
N PHE A 138 -8.21 -6.31 -20.13
CA PHE A 138 -9.52 -6.15 -19.50
C PHE A 138 -9.42 -5.79 -18.02
N ILE A 139 -8.50 -6.41 -17.29
CA ILE A 139 -8.14 -6.05 -15.92
C ILE A 139 -6.67 -5.63 -15.89
N PRO A 140 -6.37 -4.34 -15.67
CA PRO A 140 -4.99 -3.86 -15.69
C PRO A 140 -4.26 -4.03 -14.35
N PHE A 141 -4.95 -4.36 -13.26
CA PHE A 141 -4.33 -4.41 -11.93
C PHE A 141 -3.49 -5.67 -11.69
N ARG A 142 -2.35 -5.52 -11.02
CA ARG A 142 -1.40 -6.61 -10.73
C ARG A 142 -1.26 -6.78 -9.22
N GLN A 143 -0.07 -6.60 -8.66
CA GLN A 143 0.05 -6.40 -7.20
C GLN A 143 -0.72 -5.14 -6.78
N LEU A 144 -1.01 -4.98 -5.50
CA LEU A 144 -1.77 -3.83 -5.01
C LEU A 144 -1.03 -2.53 -5.35
N GLY A 145 -1.76 -1.57 -5.92
CA GLY A 145 -1.20 -0.31 -6.40
C GLY A 145 -0.59 -0.36 -7.80
N GLN A 146 -0.39 -1.56 -8.38
CA GLN A 146 0.20 -1.74 -9.70
C GLN A 146 -0.85 -1.79 -10.82
N TYR A 147 -0.57 -1.07 -11.90
CA TYR A 147 -1.33 -1.03 -13.14
C TYR A 147 -0.42 -1.46 -14.31
N GLU A 148 -0.76 -2.49 -15.07
CA GLU A 148 0.02 -2.92 -16.24
C GLU A 148 -0.25 -2.03 -17.45
N ASP A 149 0.82 -1.42 -17.97
CA ASP A 149 0.84 -0.88 -19.33
C ASP A 149 1.21 -2.00 -20.30
N VAL A 150 0.21 -2.66 -20.88
CA VAL A 150 0.41 -3.77 -21.82
C VAL A 150 1.31 -3.42 -23.01
N GLU A 151 1.39 -2.14 -23.37
CA GLU A 151 2.24 -1.65 -24.46
C GLU A 151 3.73 -1.73 -24.12
N THR A 152 4.10 -1.50 -22.86
CA THR A 152 5.50 -1.51 -22.39
C THR A 152 5.85 -2.80 -21.66
N GLY A 153 4.85 -3.50 -21.12
CA GLY A 153 5.02 -4.64 -20.22
C GLY A 153 5.39 -4.23 -18.79
N LEU A 154 5.54 -2.92 -18.52
CA LEU A 154 5.84 -2.39 -17.20
C LEU A 154 4.57 -2.19 -16.39
N TYR A 155 4.72 -2.26 -15.07
CA TYR A 155 3.65 -1.98 -14.13
C TYR A 155 3.88 -0.59 -13.53
N TYR A 156 3.01 0.35 -13.89
CA TYR A 156 2.92 1.64 -13.23
C TYR A 156 2.55 1.42 -11.77
N ASN A 157 3.41 1.86 -10.86
CA ASN A 157 3.23 1.75 -9.42
C ASN A 157 3.49 3.11 -8.78
N ARG A 158 2.59 4.05 -9.08
CA ARG A 158 2.59 5.44 -8.61
C ARG A 158 3.91 6.18 -8.82
N PHE A 159 4.83 6.12 -7.88
CA PHE A 159 6.09 6.85 -7.96
C PHE A 159 7.19 6.09 -8.71
N ARG A 160 6.97 4.81 -9.04
CA ARG A 160 7.93 3.98 -9.77
C ARG A 160 7.26 3.13 -10.84
N TYR A 161 8.08 2.56 -11.72
CA TYR A 161 7.66 1.55 -12.70
C TYR A 161 8.37 0.23 -12.39
N TYR A 162 7.60 -0.83 -12.29
CA TYR A 162 8.06 -2.17 -11.96
C TYR A 162 8.13 -3.03 -13.23
N ASP A 163 9.23 -3.76 -13.41
CA ASP A 163 9.39 -4.74 -14.47
C ASP A 163 9.15 -6.16 -13.91
N PRO A 164 8.03 -6.82 -14.28
CA PRO A 164 7.73 -8.16 -13.80
C PRO A 164 8.69 -9.24 -14.30
N ASN A 165 9.50 -8.98 -15.32
CA ASN A 165 10.46 -9.98 -15.81
C ASN A 165 11.71 -10.06 -14.93
N SER A 166 12.14 -8.92 -14.36
CA SER A 166 13.27 -8.86 -13.43
C SER A 166 12.86 -8.90 -11.96
N GLY A 167 11.60 -8.59 -11.65
CA GLY A 167 11.13 -8.47 -10.27
C GLY A 167 11.57 -7.18 -9.57
N LEU A 168 11.97 -6.17 -10.34
CA LEU A 168 12.58 -4.93 -9.84
C LEU A 168 11.88 -3.68 -10.38
N TYR A 169 12.04 -2.58 -9.66
CA TYR A 169 11.77 -1.26 -10.19
C TYR A 169 12.86 -0.84 -11.19
N ILE A 170 12.46 -0.14 -12.26
CA ILE A 170 13.38 0.34 -13.30
C ILE A 170 14.00 1.71 -12.95
N SER A 171 13.67 2.26 -11.79
CA SER A 171 14.24 3.48 -11.22
C SER A 171 14.54 3.29 -9.74
N GLN A 172 15.49 4.07 -9.23
CA GLN A 172 15.79 4.11 -7.80
C GLN A 172 14.58 4.62 -7.01
N ASP A 173 14.46 4.15 -5.78
CA ASP A 173 13.54 4.70 -4.80
C ASP A 173 13.77 6.22 -4.65
N PRO A 174 12.79 7.09 -4.96
CA PRO A 174 12.98 8.53 -4.87
C PRO A 174 13.12 9.02 -3.42
N ILE A 175 12.76 8.20 -2.43
CA ILE A 175 13.05 8.46 -1.01
C ILE A 175 14.27 7.68 -0.51
N GLY A 176 15.00 6.99 -1.39
CA GLY A 176 16.21 6.24 -1.06
C GLY A 176 15.97 5.23 0.06
N LEU A 177 16.88 5.20 1.04
CA LEU A 177 16.81 4.25 2.16
C LEU A 177 15.66 4.53 3.15
N PHE A 178 14.95 5.66 3.04
CA PHE A 178 13.78 5.94 3.88
C PHE A 178 12.60 5.01 3.58
N GLY A 179 12.60 4.30 2.45
CA GLY A 179 11.60 3.28 2.10
C GLY A 179 11.67 2.00 2.96
N ASN A 180 12.66 1.90 3.86
CA ASN A 180 12.93 0.72 4.67
C ASN A 180 13.19 -0.55 3.82
N ASN A 181 13.80 -0.35 2.65
CA ASN A 181 14.31 -1.39 1.77
C ASN A 181 15.80 -1.13 1.52
N PRO A 182 16.71 -2.05 1.87
CA PRO A 182 18.15 -1.85 1.67
C PRO A 182 18.54 -1.83 0.18
N ASN A 183 17.70 -2.38 -0.70
CA ASN A 183 17.89 -2.31 -2.15
C ASN A 183 16.91 -1.29 -2.75
N ILE A 184 17.47 -0.17 -3.24
CA ILE A 184 16.69 0.95 -3.80
C ILE A 184 15.95 0.63 -5.11
N TYR A 185 16.16 -0.55 -5.71
CA TYR A 185 15.41 -1.04 -6.87
C TYR A 185 14.45 -2.18 -6.54
N ALA A 186 14.53 -2.77 -5.34
CA ALA A 186 13.71 -3.92 -4.99
C ALA A 186 12.25 -3.52 -4.74
N TYR A 187 11.32 -4.44 -5.04
CA TYR A 187 9.91 -4.29 -4.73
C TYR A 187 9.66 -4.45 -3.22
N VAL A 188 9.61 -5.70 -2.74
CA VAL A 188 9.44 -6.05 -1.33
C VAL A 188 10.33 -7.24 -0.99
N PHE A 189 10.47 -7.57 0.30
CA PHE A 189 11.27 -8.73 0.71
C PHE A 189 10.51 -10.05 0.48
N ASP A 190 9.22 -10.07 0.80
CA ASP A 190 8.35 -11.25 0.60
C ASP A 190 7.02 -10.85 -0.06
N SER A 191 6.87 -11.17 -1.35
CA SER A 191 5.70 -10.81 -2.15
C SER A 191 4.41 -11.56 -1.79
N ASN A 192 4.47 -12.54 -0.87
CA ASN A 192 3.28 -13.20 -0.33
C ASN A 192 2.70 -12.45 0.87
N THR A 193 3.49 -11.66 1.58
CA THR A 193 3.05 -11.02 2.84
C THR A 193 3.23 -9.50 2.83
N GLU A 194 3.87 -8.96 1.80
CA GLU A 194 4.21 -7.55 1.67
C GLU A 194 3.82 -6.99 0.30
N VAL A 195 3.43 -5.72 0.29
CA VAL A 195 3.11 -4.95 -0.91
C VAL A 195 3.70 -3.56 -0.82
N ASP A 196 4.16 -2.99 -1.93
CA ASP A 196 4.53 -1.57 -2.00
C ASP A 196 3.53 -0.86 -2.92
N VAL A 197 2.46 -0.36 -2.30
CA VAL A 197 1.26 0.14 -2.99
C VAL A 197 1.48 1.48 -3.67
N LEU A 198 2.52 2.22 -3.27
CA LEU A 198 2.86 3.52 -3.85
C LEU A 198 4.19 3.49 -4.61
N GLY A 199 4.92 2.37 -4.56
CA GLY A 199 6.29 2.36 -5.02
C GLY A 199 7.21 3.26 -4.18
N LEU A 200 7.05 3.28 -2.85
CA LEU A 200 7.89 4.05 -1.93
C LEU A 200 8.17 3.31 -0.61
N ILE A 201 7.16 2.64 -0.03
CA ILE A 201 7.24 2.09 1.32
C ILE A 201 6.52 0.75 1.34
N ILE A 202 7.22 -0.26 1.85
CA ILE A 202 6.69 -1.60 2.04
C ILE A 202 5.60 -1.58 3.12
N LEU A 203 4.36 -1.80 2.69
CA LEU A 203 3.23 -2.12 3.54
C LEU A 203 3.20 -3.63 3.72
N LYS A 204 3.34 -4.10 4.96
CA LYS A 204 3.07 -5.51 5.26
C LYS A 204 1.56 -5.68 5.36
N ASN A 205 1.02 -6.74 4.78
CA ASN A 205 -0.38 -7.07 4.98
C ASN A 205 -0.66 -7.19 6.48
N PRO A 206 -1.74 -6.59 6.97
CA PRO A 206 -2.07 -6.72 8.37
C PRO A 206 -2.37 -8.18 8.68
N LYS A 207 -1.89 -8.66 9.82
CA LYS A 207 -2.42 -9.90 10.39
C LYS A 207 -3.88 -9.68 10.73
N ILE A 208 -4.78 -10.46 10.14
CA ILE A 208 -6.21 -10.40 10.47
C ILE A 208 -6.47 -11.38 11.61
N ARG A 209 -7.05 -10.88 12.70
CA ARG A 209 -7.47 -11.68 13.85
C ARG A 209 -8.79 -11.15 14.38
N ASN A 210 -9.81 -12.01 14.46
CA ASN A 210 -11.17 -11.63 14.87
C ASN A 210 -11.70 -10.36 14.17
N ASN A 211 -11.57 -10.30 12.83
CA ASN A 211 -11.90 -9.14 11.98
C ASN A 211 -11.17 -7.82 12.31
N THR A 212 -10.12 -7.88 13.14
CA THR A 212 -9.22 -6.75 13.42
C THR A 212 -7.98 -6.87 12.55
N LYS A 213 -7.59 -5.79 11.87
CA LYS A 213 -6.34 -5.70 11.10
C LYS A 213 -5.19 -5.25 12.01
N ILE A 214 -4.17 -6.08 12.15
CA ILE A 214 -2.98 -5.81 12.96
C ILE A 214 -1.79 -5.51 12.05
N PHE A 215 -1.33 -4.26 12.05
CA PHE A 215 -0.24 -3.76 11.22
C PHE A 215 1.07 -3.67 12.00
N GLY A 216 2.19 -4.06 11.38
CA GLY A 216 3.52 -3.94 11.99
C GLY A 216 3.97 -5.20 12.75
N LYS A 217 5.10 -5.07 13.46
CA LYS A 217 5.71 -6.11 14.31
C LYS A 217 6.25 -5.43 15.59
N GLY A 218 6.46 -6.19 16.65
CA GLY A 218 7.03 -5.65 17.89
C GLY A 218 8.41 -5.01 17.71
N GLN A 219 8.78 -4.05 18.57
CA GLN A 219 10.16 -3.51 18.63
C GLN A 219 11.13 -4.56 19.17
N ASN A 220 12.26 -4.78 18.49
CA ASN A 220 13.35 -5.65 18.95
C ASN A 220 14.22 -4.98 20.06
N THR A 221 13.60 -4.33 21.03
CA THR A 221 14.27 -3.69 22.17
C THR A 221 14.36 -4.68 23.34
N GLY A 222 15.37 -5.55 23.31
CA GLY A 222 15.64 -6.55 24.36
C GLY A 222 14.76 -7.82 24.31
N LEU A 223 15.05 -8.79 25.18
CA LEU A 223 14.28 -10.05 25.26
C LEU A 223 12.87 -9.79 25.82
N GLY A 224 11.85 -10.26 25.09
CA GLY A 224 10.45 -10.28 25.53
C GLY A 224 9.62 -9.05 25.14
N HIS A 225 10.19 -7.86 24.96
CA HIS A 225 9.42 -6.65 24.66
C HIS A 225 8.65 -6.72 23.33
N ALA A 226 9.31 -7.14 22.23
CA ALA A 226 8.64 -7.43 20.96
C ALA A 226 7.48 -8.43 21.11
N GLN A 227 7.67 -9.45 21.95
CA GLN A 227 6.69 -10.51 22.13
C GLN A 227 5.48 -10.04 22.93
N VAL A 228 5.67 -9.18 23.94
CA VAL A 228 4.57 -8.54 24.68
C VAL A 228 3.68 -7.74 23.76
N MET A 229 4.32 -6.98 22.87
CA MET A 229 3.65 -6.12 21.91
C MET A 229 2.73 -6.89 20.97
N GLU A 230 3.26 -7.96 20.36
CA GLU A 230 2.49 -8.84 19.49
C GLU A 230 1.37 -9.58 20.26
N ASN A 231 1.69 -10.13 21.43
CA ASN A 231 0.70 -10.81 22.27
C ASN A 231 -0.43 -9.86 22.72
N LEU A 232 -0.10 -8.62 23.06
CA LEU A 232 -1.08 -7.60 23.47
C LEU A 232 -1.97 -7.22 22.30
N ALA A 233 -1.40 -6.97 21.13
CA ALA A 233 -2.16 -6.65 19.92
C ALA A 233 -3.15 -7.78 19.58
N GLU A 234 -2.71 -9.04 19.66
CA GLU A 234 -3.57 -10.19 19.40
C GLU A 234 -4.68 -10.34 20.44
N GLN A 235 -4.38 -10.15 21.73
CA GLN A 235 -5.41 -10.18 22.77
C GLN A 235 -6.42 -9.05 22.62
N LEU A 236 -5.99 -7.86 22.18
CA LEU A 236 -6.87 -6.72 21.92
C LEU A 236 -7.74 -6.99 20.68
N ALA A 237 -7.17 -7.56 19.62
CA ALA A 237 -7.94 -8.01 18.45
C ALA A 237 -9.01 -9.05 18.85
N ASP A 238 -8.67 -10.00 19.70
CA ASP A 238 -9.62 -11.03 20.19
C ASP A 238 -10.81 -10.45 20.95
N THR A 239 -10.72 -9.23 21.50
CA THR A 239 -11.89 -8.55 22.11
C THR A 239 -12.98 -8.22 21.09
N GLY A 240 -12.65 -8.10 19.80
CA GLY A 240 -13.57 -7.69 18.74
C GLY A 240 -14.01 -6.22 18.82
N LYS A 241 -13.42 -5.43 19.72
CA LYS A 241 -13.71 -4.00 19.91
C LYS A 241 -13.02 -3.12 18.87
N TYR A 242 -11.91 -3.59 18.34
CA TYR A 242 -11.03 -2.85 17.46
C TYR A 242 -11.22 -3.26 16.00
N LYS A 243 -11.05 -2.32 15.07
CA LYS A 243 -10.96 -2.61 13.64
C LYS A 243 -9.52 -2.63 13.16
N GLU A 244 -8.65 -1.82 13.76
CA GLU A 244 -7.25 -1.69 13.36
C GLU A 244 -6.34 -1.53 14.59
N ILE A 245 -5.16 -2.16 14.55
CA ILE A 245 -4.11 -2.11 15.57
C ILE A 245 -2.77 -1.92 14.86
N TYR A 246 -1.97 -0.95 15.26
CA TYR A 246 -0.67 -0.63 14.67
C TYR A 246 0.42 -0.80 15.73
N LEU A 247 1.38 -1.69 15.47
CA LEU A 247 2.55 -1.94 16.32
C LEU A 247 3.78 -1.20 15.78
N ASN A 248 4.40 -0.38 16.61
CA ASN A 248 5.68 0.28 16.33
C ASN A 248 5.76 0.91 14.93
N ARG A 249 4.63 1.47 14.48
CA ARG A 249 4.57 2.20 13.23
C ARG A 249 4.51 3.68 13.57
N SER A 250 5.26 4.48 12.83
CA SER A 250 5.07 5.93 12.92
C SER A 250 3.62 6.24 12.55
N TRP A 251 3.06 7.25 13.23
CA TRP A 251 1.70 7.75 13.05
C TRP A 251 1.27 7.85 11.57
N ASN A 252 2.19 8.23 10.68
CA ASN A 252 1.97 8.28 9.22
C ASN A 252 1.41 6.98 8.62
N THR A 253 1.72 5.81 9.20
CA THR A 253 1.23 4.51 8.70
C THR A 253 -0.24 4.25 9.02
N ALA A 254 -0.76 4.83 10.11
CA ALA A 254 -2.16 4.67 10.52
C ALA A 254 -3.13 5.57 9.73
N ILE A 255 -2.65 6.70 9.21
CA ILE A 255 -3.44 7.60 8.34
C ILE A 255 -3.15 7.36 6.85
N HIS A 256 -2.49 6.27 6.44
CA HIS A 256 -2.24 5.99 5.02
C HIS A 256 -3.50 5.53 4.24
N THR A 257 -4.66 6.12 4.56
CA THR A 257 -5.79 6.24 3.66
C THR A 257 -5.90 7.71 3.22
N SER A 258 -5.63 7.96 1.94
CA SER A 258 -6.02 9.12 1.11
C SER A 258 -5.14 10.36 0.91
N THR A 259 -4.27 10.83 1.82
CA THR A 259 -3.71 12.21 1.63
C THR A 259 -2.25 12.33 1.19
N GLY A 260 -1.40 11.32 1.36
CA GLY A 260 0.01 11.39 0.90
C GLY A 260 0.85 12.53 1.51
N VAL A 261 0.36 13.18 2.57
CA VAL A 261 1.07 14.29 3.23
C VAL A 261 2.09 13.71 4.21
N LYS A 262 3.39 13.93 3.95
CA LYS A 262 4.45 13.79 4.96
C LYS A 262 4.35 14.98 5.92
N GLY A 263 3.62 14.81 7.01
CA GLY A 263 3.88 15.60 8.20
C GLY A 263 5.20 15.12 8.81
N ASN A 264 6.20 16.01 8.91
CA ASN A 264 7.32 15.82 9.84
C ASN A 264 6.76 15.89 11.26
N ILE A 265 6.33 14.74 11.79
CA ILE A 265 5.68 14.71 13.10
C ILE A 265 6.27 13.55 13.91
N SER A 266 7.21 13.96 14.77
CA SER A 266 7.67 13.35 16.02
C SER A 266 8.41 12.00 15.98
N ASP A 267 9.62 11.98 16.55
CA ASP A 267 10.36 10.77 16.96
C ASP A 267 9.66 9.98 18.08
N LEU A 268 8.49 10.44 18.53
CA LEU A 268 7.72 9.85 19.62
C LEU A 268 6.65 8.89 19.07
N ARG A 269 6.93 7.59 19.14
CA ARG A 269 6.06 6.52 18.66
C ARG A 269 5.52 5.74 19.87
N PRO A 270 4.22 5.81 20.18
CA PRO A 270 3.61 4.84 21.07
C PRO A 270 3.81 3.45 20.51
N ASP A 271 4.05 2.49 21.39
CA ASP A 271 4.29 1.14 20.93
C ASP A 271 3.07 0.54 20.21
N LEU A 272 1.84 0.79 20.70
CA LEU A 272 0.60 0.49 19.96
C LEU A 272 -0.26 1.73 19.73
N ILE A 273 -0.91 1.76 18.56
CA ILE A 273 -2.06 2.62 18.27
C ILE A 273 -3.24 1.71 17.91
N LEU A 274 -4.40 1.92 18.52
CA LEU A 274 -5.62 1.16 18.24
C LEU A 274 -6.71 2.08 17.69
N ILE A 275 -7.51 1.57 16.77
CA ILE A 275 -8.70 2.24 16.25
C ILE A 275 -9.90 1.33 16.51
N ASP A 276 -10.86 1.82 17.28
CA ASP A 276 -12.10 1.09 17.53
C ASP A 276 -13.07 1.18 16.35
N LYS A 277 -14.14 0.40 16.41
CA LYS A 277 -15.18 0.36 15.37
C LYS A 277 -15.92 1.70 15.16
N ASN A 278 -15.76 2.67 16.07
CA ASN A 278 -16.34 4.01 16.01
C ASN A 278 -15.29 5.08 15.66
N ASP A 279 -14.16 4.70 15.06
CA ASP A 279 -13.08 5.62 14.65
C ASP A 279 -12.38 6.34 15.80
N LYS A 280 -12.44 5.77 16.99
CA LYS A 280 -11.80 6.32 18.18
C LYS A 280 -10.40 5.75 18.35
N PHE A 281 -9.45 6.65 18.59
CA PHE A 281 -8.04 6.30 18.72
C PHE A 281 -7.62 6.06 20.16
N TYR A 282 -6.73 5.09 20.32
CA TYR A 282 -6.12 4.73 21.58
C TYR A 282 -4.60 4.57 21.40
N SER A 283 -3.82 4.88 22.44
CA SER A 283 -2.36 4.73 22.43
C SER A 283 -1.87 3.92 23.64
N ILE A 284 -0.92 3.01 23.42
CA ILE A 284 -0.34 2.19 24.49
C ILE A 284 1.18 2.22 24.40
N GLU A 285 1.81 2.37 25.56
CA GLU A 285 3.25 2.19 25.74
C GLU A 285 3.54 0.92 26.54
N VAL A 286 4.57 0.17 26.16
CA VAL A 286 5.06 -0.98 26.91
C VAL A 286 6.40 -0.59 27.53
N ALA A 287 6.41 -0.35 28.83
CA ALA A 287 7.61 0.08 29.53
C ALA A 287 8.63 -1.07 29.66
N SER A 288 9.86 -0.84 29.24
CA SER A 288 11.04 -1.61 29.60
C SER A 288 11.45 -1.36 31.06
N LYS A 289 12.48 -2.08 31.55
CA LYS A 289 12.98 -1.93 32.93
C LYS A 289 13.46 -0.52 33.27
N THR A 290 13.91 0.23 32.26
CA THR A 290 14.58 1.52 32.43
C THR A 290 13.68 2.71 32.11
N ASP A 291 12.44 2.47 31.67
CA ASP A 291 11.57 3.55 31.21
C ASP A 291 10.89 4.29 32.36
N ASP A 292 10.83 5.62 32.21
CA ASP A 292 10.07 6.49 33.09
C ASP A 292 8.60 6.59 32.63
N LEU A 293 7.68 6.21 33.50
CA LEU A 293 6.24 6.17 33.20
C LEU A 293 5.63 7.56 32.93
N VAL A 294 6.20 8.62 33.51
CA VAL A 294 5.71 9.99 33.26
C VAL A 294 5.99 10.37 31.82
N SER A 295 7.22 10.12 31.34
CA SER A 295 7.61 10.35 29.94
C SER A 295 6.76 9.57 28.94
N LEU A 296 6.44 8.31 29.22
CA LEU A 296 5.59 7.47 28.37
C LEU A 296 4.14 8.00 28.31
N ASN A 297 3.58 8.45 29.44
CA ASN A 297 2.25 9.05 29.45
C ASN A 297 2.19 10.36 28.66
N VAL A 298 3.20 11.23 28.81
CA VAL A 298 3.32 12.46 28.02
C VAL A 298 3.40 12.12 26.53
N ARG A 299 4.10 11.05 26.16
CA ARG A 299 4.19 10.58 24.77
C ARG A 299 2.82 10.21 24.21
N ASN A 300 2.09 9.37 24.93
CA ASN A 300 0.74 8.96 24.56
C ASN A 300 -0.23 10.14 24.38
N ILE A 301 -0.18 11.11 25.28
CA ILE A 301 -1.03 12.31 25.25
C ILE A 301 -0.69 13.18 24.04
N ASN A 302 0.60 13.41 23.78
CA ASN A 302 1.06 14.21 22.65
C ASN A 302 0.64 13.59 21.30
N VAL A 303 0.66 12.26 21.19
CA VAL A 303 0.18 11.60 19.98
C VAL A 303 -1.33 11.80 19.85
N LEU A 304 -2.13 11.50 20.87
CA LEU A 304 -3.59 11.64 20.79
C LEU A 304 -4.05 13.07 20.47
N SER A 305 -3.39 14.09 21.04
CA SER A 305 -3.72 15.49 20.78
C SER A 305 -3.50 15.90 19.32
N GLN A 306 -2.44 15.37 18.67
CA GLN A 306 -2.20 15.56 17.24
C GLN A 306 -3.28 14.90 16.36
N LEU A 307 -4.06 13.96 16.90
CA LEU A 307 -5.15 13.28 16.17
C LEU A 307 -6.49 14.01 16.32
N GLY A 308 -6.49 15.21 16.93
CA GLY A 308 -7.71 15.92 17.28
C GLY A 308 -8.54 15.20 18.35
N GLN A 309 -7.94 14.25 19.08
CA GLN A 309 -8.62 13.50 20.15
C GLN A 309 -8.35 14.17 21.49
N SER A 310 -9.40 14.71 22.12
CA SER A 310 -9.31 15.46 23.38
C SER A 310 -9.48 14.62 24.65
N LYS A 311 -9.53 13.29 24.54
CA LYS A 311 -9.90 12.36 25.63
C LYS A 311 -8.77 11.36 25.96
N ASN A 312 -8.70 10.96 27.23
CA ASN A 312 -7.68 10.07 27.83
C ASN A 312 -7.80 8.59 27.39
N HIS A 313 -7.60 8.29 26.11
CA HIS A 313 -7.66 6.94 25.57
C HIS A 313 -6.29 6.26 25.53
N TYR A 314 -5.47 6.48 26.55
CA TYR A 314 -4.12 5.93 26.59
C TYR A 314 -3.91 5.00 27.77
N GLY A 315 -2.92 4.12 27.66
CA GLY A 315 -2.53 3.19 28.71
C GLY A 315 -1.06 2.80 28.64
N HIS A 316 -0.62 2.02 29.62
CA HIS A 316 0.71 1.42 29.59
C HIS A 316 0.73 0.03 30.20
N ILE A 317 1.68 -0.80 29.76
CA ILE A 317 2.04 -2.07 30.40
C ILE A 317 3.42 -1.91 31.02
N LYS A 318 3.59 -2.29 32.29
CA LYS A 318 4.89 -2.20 32.98
C LYS A 318 5.71 -3.46 32.75
N TYR A 319 7.04 -3.36 32.86
CA TYR A 319 7.94 -4.52 32.78
C TYR A 319 7.53 -5.70 33.68
N GLY A 320 7.05 -5.43 34.90
CA GLY A 320 6.59 -6.47 35.84
C GLY A 320 5.22 -7.10 35.52
N ASP A 321 4.49 -6.55 34.56
CA ASP A 321 3.15 -7.00 34.20
C ASP A 321 3.17 -8.08 33.10
N TYR A 322 4.35 -8.52 32.65
CA TYR A 322 4.53 -9.61 31.68
C TYR A 322 5.71 -10.53 32.04
N ASP A 323 5.77 -11.75 31.49
CA ASP A 323 6.97 -12.62 31.59
C ASP A 323 7.95 -12.44 30.43
N ALA A 324 9.09 -13.13 30.51
CA ALA A 324 10.11 -13.16 29.47
C ALA A 324 9.62 -13.69 28.11
N LEU A 325 8.48 -14.38 28.07
CA LEU A 325 7.80 -14.84 26.84
C LEU A 325 6.72 -13.84 26.36
N GLY A 326 6.66 -12.67 26.98
CA GLY A 326 5.72 -11.61 26.66
C GLY A 326 4.27 -11.90 27.01
N LYS A 327 3.99 -12.90 27.87
CA LYS A 327 2.62 -13.16 28.33
C LYS A 327 2.25 -12.18 29.42
N ILE A 328 1.15 -11.47 29.22
CA ILE A 328 0.63 -10.49 30.18
C ILE A 328 0.10 -11.20 31.43
N LYS A 329 0.67 -10.88 32.58
CA LYS A 329 0.28 -11.35 33.92
C LYS A 329 -0.71 -10.43 34.61
N ASN A 330 -0.68 -9.14 34.30
CA ASN A 330 -1.50 -8.12 34.96
C ASN A 330 -1.87 -6.99 33.98
N LYS A 331 -3.14 -6.58 33.97
CA LYS A 331 -3.70 -5.60 33.03
C LYS A 331 -4.08 -4.27 33.70
N LYS A 332 -3.61 -4.01 34.92
CA LYS A 332 -4.02 -2.83 35.71
C LYS A 332 -3.81 -1.49 34.98
N GLY A 333 -2.79 -1.36 34.15
CA GLY A 333 -2.47 -0.14 33.39
C GLY A 333 -3.22 0.07 32.07
N ILE A 334 -4.05 -0.90 31.65
CA ILE A 334 -4.82 -0.86 30.38
C ILE A 334 -6.32 -1.14 30.58
N LYS A 335 -6.85 -1.00 31.80
CA LYS A 335 -8.24 -1.37 32.15
C LYS A 335 -9.32 -0.63 31.36
N HIS A 336 -9.02 0.54 30.78
CA HIS A 336 -9.98 1.33 30.00
C HIS A 336 -10.00 0.94 28.51
N LEU A 337 -9.13 0.01 28.10
CA LEU A 337 -8.95 -0.43 26.71
C LEU A 337 -9.66 -1.76 26.43
N HIS A 338 -9.83 -2.63 27.44
CA HIS A 338 -10.57 -3.88 27.28
C HIS A 338 -12.06 -3.71 26.98
#